data_AF-A0A069DB92-F1
#
_entry.id   AF-A0A069DB92-F1
#
_cell.length_a   1.000
_cell.length_b   1.000
_cell.length_c   1.000
_cell.angle_alpha   90.00
_cell.angle_beta   90.00
_cell.angle_gamma   90.00
#
_symmetry.space_group_name_H-M   'P 1'
#
loop_
_entity.id
_entity.type
_entity.pdbx_description
1 polymer ?
#
loop_
_entity_poly.entity_id
_entity_poly.type
_entity_poly.pdbx_seq_one_letter_code
_entity_poly.pdbx_strand_id
1 'polypeptide(L)'
;MCRFQHFLCAQMGILFKGMLAEWIGMRFVRIRKRKRCLYLGIHRIWEVLYKKKNTKKIWNWFFPALMVGKNLDYISCWFLLGSMYIQGSQSKCAFVSTNSVCQGEQVYLLWNPIFSLNIKIYFAHRSFKWNNNAKHNAGVTCVIIGLMSNNRDSKCILSSDEKYFLVNNITPYLIPSEKQTIVLKRSKSIYLVPTMDYGSKPTDGGNLLLNQQELKDFSADYPNAAIYIKPFVGSDDFINGKHRYCFWIEENQYSDAYAIFPIKERIEKVKLMRLNSKKRSYKKRCRKSFSICRM
;
A
#
# COMPACT_ATOMS: atom_id res chain seq x y z
N MET A 1 3.90 30.64 26.38
CA MET A 1 3.86 29.72 25.22
C MET A 1 5.24 29.32 24.66
N CYS A 2 6.29 30.17 24.67
CA CYS A 2 7.63 29.82 24.14
C CYS A 2 8.46 28.78 24.94
N ARG A 3 8.11 28.45 26.18
CA ARG A 3 8.88 27.46 26.99
C ARG A 3 8.52 25.99 26.70
N PHE A 4 7.35 25.71 26.13
CA PHE A 4 6.92 24.33 25.81
C PHE A 4 7.51 23.81 24.49
N GLN A 5 7.71 24.68 23.49
CA GLN A 5 8.37 24.33 22.22
C GLN A 5 9.87 24.02 22.41
N HIS A 6 10.56 24.72 23.30
CA HIS A 6 11.95 24.44 23.63
C HIS A 6 12.14 23.09 24.33
N PHE A 7 11.16 22.66 25.15
CA PHE A 7 11.22 21.38 25.87
C PHE A 7 11.03 20.18 24.93
N LEU A 8 10.10 20.26 23.97
CA LEU A 8 9.91 19.25 22.92
C LEU A 8 11.12 19.14 21.98
N CYS A 9 11.75 20.27 21.61
CA CYS A 9 12.98 20.26 20.81
C CYS A 9 14.18 19.67 21.57
N ALA A 10 14.27 19.90 22.89
CA ALA A 10 15.34 19.35 23.72
C ALA A 10 15.17 17.85 23.95
N GLN A 11 13.96 17.37 24.24
CA GLN A 11 13.67 15.93 24.38
C GLN A 11 13.87 15.18 23.06
N MET A 12 13.47 15.75 21.92
CA MET A 12 13.76 15.15 20.61
C MET A 12 15.25 15.14 20.29
N GLY A 13 16.00 16.16 20.67
CA GLY A 13 17.45 16.23 20.48
C GLY A 13 18.23 15.22 21.34
N ILE A 14 17.74 14.89 22.53
CA ILE A 14 18.33 13.90 23.44
C ILE A 14 18.01 12.48 22.97
N LEU A 15 16.77 12.22 22.53
CA LEU A 15 16.39 10.96 21.89
C LEU A 15 17.18 10.69 20.59
N PHE A 16 17.42 11.73 19.77
CA PHE A 16 18.26 11.62 18.58
C PHE A 16 19.73 11.34 18.90
N LYS A 17 20.28 11.93 19.97
CA LYS A 17 21.68 11.72 20.36
C LYS A 17 21.93 10.34 20.98
N GLY A 18 20.99 9.81 21.76
CA GLY A 18 21.09 8.45 22.32
C GLY A 18 21.00 7.36 21.24
N MET A 19 20.08 7.51 20.27
CA MET A 19 19.89 6.55 19.17
C MET A 19 21.09 6.48 18.19
N LEU A 20 21.82 7.57 18.01
CA LEU A 20 22.98 7.63 17.10
C LEU A 20 24.24 6.99 17.68
N ALA A 21 24.33 6.83 19.01
CA ALA A 21 25.51 6.32 19.69
C ALA A 21 25.61 4.78 19.72
N GLU A 22 24.48 4.07 19.72
CA GLU A 22 24.47 2.59 19.82
C GLU A 22 24.60 1.85 18.46
N TRP A 23 24.62 2.58 17.34
CA TRP A 23 24.68 1.99 15.98
C TRP A 23 26.02 2.24 15.26
N ILE A 24 27.09 2.56 16.00
CA ILE A 24 28.41 2.94 15.46
C ILE A 24 29.15 1.71 14.90
N GLY A 25 28.79 1.35 13.67
CA GLY A 25 29.64 0.68 12.69
C GLY A 25 29.52 1.33 11.30
N MET A 26 28.77 2.43 11.17
CA MET A 26 28.59 3.16 9.92
C MET A 26 29.41 4.44 9.96
N ARG A 27 30.37 4.59 9.04
CA ARG A 27 31.05 5.85 8.73
C ARG A 27 30.00 6.88 8.32
N PHE A 28 29.49 7.64 9.28
CA PHE A 28 28.79 8.89 9.01
C PHE A 28 29.82 9.90 8.51
N VAL A 29 29.64 10.38 7.28
CA VAL A 29 30.24 11.65 6.86
C VAL A 29 29.71 12.70 7.84
N ARG A 30 30.60 13.24 8.67
CA ARG A 30 30.39 14.24 9.72
C ARG A 30 29.35 15.31 9.34
N ILE A 31 28.09 15.15 9.74
CA ILE A 31 26.99 16.10 9.43
C ILE A 31 27.03 17.25 10.44
N ARG A 32 27.89 18.25 10.18
CA ARG A 32 27.84 19.55 10.87
C ARG A 32 26.61 20.32 10.40
N LYS A 33 25.85 20.91 11.33
CA LYS A 33 24.89 22.00 11.06
C LYS A 33 25.65 23.17 10.40
N ARG A 34 25.80 23.15 9.08
CA ARG A 34 26.14 24.32 8.28
C ARG A 34 25.36 24.28 6.98
N LYS A 35 24.78 25.42 6.66
CA LYS A 35 24.09 25.78 5.41
C LYS A 35 24.74 25.10 4.20
N ARG A 36 24.19 24.00 3.68
CA ARG A 36 24.34 23.49 2.29
C ARG A 36 23.49 22.22 2.13
N CYS A 37 22.90 22.09 0.94
CA CYS A 37 21.90 21.09 0.54
C CYS A 37 22.26 19.65 0.88
N LEU A 38 21.25 18.84 1.17
CA LEU A 38 21.35 17.38 1.25
C LEU A 38 20.68 16.78 0.00
N TYR A 39 21.50 16.29 -0.94
CA TYR A 39 21.03 15.40 -2.01
C TYR A 39 21.23 13.96 -1.55
N LEU A 40 20.15 13.17 -1.47
CA LEU A 40 20.21 11.74 -1.17
C LEU A 40 19.59 10.97 -2.33
N GLY A 41 20.46 10.50 -3.22
CA GLY A 41 20.13 9.51 -4.24
C GLY A 41 20.15 8.08 -3.67
N ILE A 42 19.26 7.26 -4.22
CA ILE A 42 19.05 5.80 -4.11
C ILE A 42 19.73 5.11 -2.91
N HIS A 43 18.86 4.73 -1.98
CA HIS A 43 19.16 4.33 -0.62
C HIS A 43 19.90 2.99 -0.50
N ARG A 44 21.16 3.01 -0.05
CA ARG A 44 21.94 1.83 0.40
C ARG A 44 21.53 1.35 1.81
N ILE A 45 20.30 1.63 2.24
CA ILE A 45 19.64 0.99 3.41
C ILE A 45 18.50 0.09 2.91
N TRP A 46 18.73 -0.60 1.80
CA TRP A 46 17.81 -1.59 1.27
C TRP A 46 17.97 -2.94 1.99
N GLU A 47 19.18 -3.26 2.48
CA GLU A 47 19.46 -4.56 3.10
C GLU A 47 19.25 -4.63 4.63
N VAL A 48 19.56 -3.56 5.37
CA VAL A 48 19.59 -3.66 6.85
C VAL A 48 18.20 -3.69 7.49
N LEU A 49 17.18 -3.12 6.82
CA LEU A 49 15.84 -2.95 7.39
C LEU A 49 14.77 -3.91 6.83
N TYR A 50 15.10 -4.70 5.80
CA TYR A 50 14.14 -5.56 5.08
C TYR A 50 13.70 -6.82 5.84
N LYS A 51 14.17 -7.05 7.08
CA LYS A 51 13.55 -8.06 7.94
C LYS A 51 12.17 -7.56 8.38
N LYS A 52 11.12 -8.12 7.75
CA LYS A 52 9.66 -7.99 8.03
C LYS A 52 9.22 -7.88 9.50
N LYS A 53 10.10 -8.16 10.47
CA LYS A 53 9.84 -8.06 11.92
C LYS A 53 10.06 -6.66 12.53
N ASN A 54 10.79 -5.74 11.87
CA ASN A 54 11.15 -4.44 12.49
C ASN A 54 10.39 -3.21 11.98
N THR A 55 9.74 -3.27 10.82
CA THR A 55 8.99 -2.10 10.28
C THR A 55 7.92 -1.61 11.25
N LYS A 56 7.17 -2.53 11.86
CA LYS A 56 6.13 -2.22 12.84
C LYS A 56 6.65 -1.56 14.12
N LYS A 57 7.88 -1.88 14.54
CA LYS A 57 8.54 -1.23 15.69
C LYS A 57 8.96 0.20 15.35
N ILE A 58 9.49 0.44 14.15
CA ILE A 58 9.85 1.77 13.66
C ILE A 58 8.62 2.69 13.63
N TRP A 59 7.49 2.19 13.09
CA TRP A 59 6.21 2.93 13.10
C TRP A 59 5.76 3.34 14.51
N ASN A 60 5.76 2.39 15.45
CA ASN A 60 5.35 2.65 16.82
C ASN A 60 6.30 3.60 17.58
N TRP A 61 7.59 3.61 17.23
CA TRP A 61 8.60 4.46 17.87
C TRP A 61 8.53 5.92 17.39
N PHE A 62 8.37 6.13 16.09
CA PHE A 62 8.34 7.48 15.54
C PHE A 62 6.96 8.14 15.66
N PHE A 63 5.88 7.36 15.75
CA PHE A 63 4.52 7.89 15.61
C PHE A 63 3.50 7.25 16.57
N PRO A 64 3.53 7.56 17.88
CA PRO A 64 2.47 7.17 18.79
C PRO A 64 1.14 7.90 18.52
N ALA A 65 1.20 9.14 18.00
CA ALA A 65 0.05 10.03 17.81
C ALA A 65 -0.48 10.13 16.38
N LEU A 66 0.32 9.73 15.39
CA LEU A 66 -0.09 9.67 14.00
C LEU A 66 -0.58 8.24 13.76
N MET A 67 -1.89 8.05 13.68
CA MET A 67 -2.57 6.81 13.23
C MET A 67 -2.25 6.48 11.76
N VAL A 68 -1.00 6.66 11.35
CA VAL A 68 -0.45 6.36 10.05
C VAL A 68 -0.22 4.85 10.03
N GLY A 69 -1.36 4.17 9.88
CA GLY A 69 -1.54 2.76 10.09
C GLY A 69 -0.87 1.90 9.02
N LYS A 70 -0.97 0.60 9.24
CA LYS A 70 -0.35 -0.56 8.56
C LYS A 70 -0.45 -0.60 7.01
N ASN A 71 -1.03 0.40 6.37
CA ASN A 71 -1.30 0.46 4.94
C ASN A 71 -0.38 1.41 4.17
N LEU A 72 0.48 2.22 4.81
CA LEU A 72 1.44 3.05 4.07
C LEU A 72 2.61 2.23 3.50
N ASP A 73 3.09 2.64 2.32
CA ASP A 73 4.36 2.15 1.77
C ASP A 73 5.52 2.52 2.71
N TYR A 74 6.52 1.66 2.82
CA TYR A 74 7.65 1.82 3.72
C TYR A 74 8.46 3.11 3.46
N ILE A 75 8.60 3.52 2.19
CA ILE A 75 9.28 4.76 1.80
C ILE A 75 8.63 6.01 2.41
N SER A 76 7.35 5.95 2.76
CA SER A 76 6.61 7.02 3.43
C SER A 76 7.28 7.50 4.73
N CYS A 77 7.95 6.60 5.45
CA CYS A 77 8.71 6.95 6.65
C CYS A 77 9.81 7.99 6.34
N TRP A 78 10.51 7.84 5.22
CA TRP A 78 11.58 8.75 4.81
C TRP A 78 11.06 10.10 4.35
N PHE A 79 9.90 10.12 3.68
CA PHE A 79 9.21 11.37 3.36
C PHE A 79 8.84 12.16 4.61
N LEU A 80 8.27 11.49 5.62
CA LEU A 80 7.91 12.13 6.90
C LEU A 80 9.14 12.60 7.67
N LEU A 81 10.15 11.74 7.83
CA LEU A 81 11.39 12.10 8.53
C LEU A 81 12.12 13.24 7.84
N GLY A 82 12.23 13.19 6.51
CA GLY A 82 12.81 14.26 5.70
C GLY A 82 12.04 15.56 5.87
N SER A 83 10.71 15.50 5.86
CA SER A 83 9.84 16.67 6.07
C SER A 83 10.04 17.31 7.44
N MET A 84 10.08 16.51 8.51
CA MET A 84 10.37 16.99 9.87
C MET A 84 11.77 17.62 9.96
N TYR A 85 12.76 17.02 9.31
CA TYR A 85 14.13 17.51 9.35
C TYR A 85 14.30 18.86 8.63
N ILE A 86 13.63 19.05 7.49
CA ILE A 86 13.75 20.28 6.69
C ILE A 86 12.77 21.38 7.11
N GLN A 87 11.79 21.08 7.98
CA GLN A 87 10.77 22.02 8.43
C GLN A 87 11.40 23.33 8.95
N GLY A 88 10.93 24.47 8.42
CA GLY A 88 11.41 25.81 8.80
C GLY A 88 12.83 26.14 8.34
N SER A 89 13.53 25.24 7.64
CA SER A 89 14.89 25.43 7.16
C SER A 89 14.94 25.84 5.68
N GLN A 90 16.15 26.10 5.17
CA GLN A 90 16.42 26.26 3.73
C GLN A 90 16.82 24.95 3.04
N SER A 91 16.87 23.86 3.80
CA SER A 91 17.23 22.55 3.28
C SER A 91 16.12 22.01 2.39
N LYS A 92 16.52 21.21 1.41
CA LYS A 92 15.64 20.46 0.53
C LYS A 92 16.03 18.99 0.62
N CYS A 93 15.08 18.10 0.37
CA CYS A 93 15.36 16.68 0.17
C CYS A 93 14.60 16.19 -1.06
N ALA A 94 15.07 15.10 -1.66
CA ALA A 94 14.37 14.45 -2.75
C ALA A 94 14.50 12.94 -2.62
N PHE A 95 13.46 12.22 -3.01
CA PHE A 95 13.41 10.75 -2.95
C PHE A 95 12.89 10.17 -4.26
N VAL A 96 13.45 9.03 -4.65
CA VAL A 96 12.84 8.14 -5.64
C VAL A 96 11.89 7.22 -4.89
N SER A 97 10.68 7.05 -5.41
CA SER A 97 9.62 6.27 -4.76
C SER A 97 8.78 5.51 -5.79
N THR A 98 8.08 4.47 -5.35
CA THR A 98 6.94 3.91 -6.10
C THR A 98 5.92 5.02 -6.36
N ASN A 99 5.28 5.03 -7.53
CA ASN A 99 4.26 6.03 -7.85
C ASN A 99 2.98 5.91 -6.98
N SER A 100 2.80 4.79 -6.30
CA SER A 100 1.70 4.55 -5.38
C SER A 100 1.62 5.57 -4.24
N VAL A 101 2.72 6.20 -3.83
CA VAL A 101 2.70 7.26 -2.81
C VAL A 101 1.90 8.49 -3.24
N CYS A 102 1.66 8.64 -4.54
CA CYS A 102 0.88 9.71 -5.16
C CYS A 102 -0.48 9.21 -5.71
N GLN A 103 -0.91 7.99 -5.34
CA GLN A 103 -2.13 7.37 -5.88
C GLN A 103 -2.97 6.66 -4.80
N GLY A 104 -4.29 6.63 -4.99
CA GLY A 104 -5.22 5.87 -4.14
C GLY A 104 -5.17 6.23 -2.65
N GLU A 105 -5.29 5.21 -1.79
CA GLU A 105 -5.38 5.36 -0.32
C GLU A 105 -4.11 5.98 0.30
N GLN A 106 -2.95 5.82 -0.33
CA GLN A 106 -1.66 6.33 0.19
C GLN A 106 -1.64 7.85 0.29
N VAL A 107 -2.34 8.55 -0.64
CA VAL A 107 -2.18 10.00 -0.81
C VAL A 107 -2.57 10.75 0.45
N TYR A 108 -3.76 10.47 0.98
CA TYR A 108 -4.21 11.12 2.19
C TYR A 108 -3.34 10.76 3.39
N LEU A 109 -3.03 9.48 3.55
CA LEU A 109 -2.27 8.98 4.70
C LEU A 109 -0.86 9.57 4.78
N LEU A 110 -0.21 9.83 3.63
CA LEU A 110 1.14 10.36 3.57
C LEU A 110 1.18 11.89 3.53
N TRP A 111 0.43 12.51 2.61
CA TRP A 111 0.64 13.92 2.28
C TRP A 111 -0.05 14.87 3.25
N ASN A 112 -1.18 14.45 3.86
CA ASN A 112 -1.85 15.26 4.87
C ASN A 112 -0.93 15.64 6.06
N PRO A 113 -0.23 14.69 6.71
CA PRO A 113 0.72 15.05 7.76
C PRO A 113 1.94 15.83 7.25
N ILE A 114 2.45 15.54 6.05
CA ILE A 114 3.60 16.29 5.48
C ILE A 114 3.24 17.76 5.24
N PHE A 115 2.10 18.03 4.61
CA PHE A 115 1.68 19.41 4.33
C PHE A 115 1.31 20.16 5.61
N SER A 116 0.85 19.46 6.65
CA SER A 116 0.62 20.04 7.99
C SER A 116 1.92 20.53 8.65
N LEU A 117 3.10 20.05 8.21
CA LEU A 117 4.41 20.56 8.62
C LEU A 117 4.84 21.82 7.84
N ASN A 118 3.95 22.41 7.03
CA ASN A 118 4.25 23.52 6.12
C ASN A 118 5.40 23.17 5.15
N ILE A 119 5.33 21.97 4.58
CA ILE A 119 6.23 21.48 3.52
C ILE A 119 5.47 21.52 2.19
N LYS A 120 6.19 21.80 1.09
CA LYS A 120 5.66 21.72 -0.27
C LYS A 120 6.54 20.84 -1.16
N ILE A 121 5.95 20.34 -2.24
CA ILE A 121 6.66 19.70 -3.33
C ILE A 121 7.19 20.80 -4.25
N TYR A 122 8.52 20.95 -4.35
CA TYR A 122 9.15 21.96 -5.23
C TYR A 122 9.66 21.37 -6.54
N PHE A 123 9.86 20.06 -6.57
CA PHE A 123 10.32 19.34 -7.73
C PHE A 123 9.59 18.00 -7.78
N ALA A 124 9.11 17.61 -8.95
CA ALA A 124 8.67 16.25 -9.18
C ALA A 124 8.98 15.80 -10.59
N HIS A 125 9.44 14.56 -10.72
CA HIS A 125 9.43 13.81 -11.96
C HIS A 125 8.29 12.80 -11.89
N ARG A 126 7.39 12.86 -12.87
CA ARG A 126 6.18 12.04 -12.97
C ARG A 126 6.53 10.56 -13.14
N SER A 127 5.47 9.74 -13.18
CA SER A 127 5.60 8.28 -13.31
C SER A 127 6.43 7.89 -14.53
N PHE A 128 7.50 7.14 -14.31
CA PHE A 128 8.36 6.56 -15.33
C PHE A 128 8.62 5.09 -15.01
N LYS A 129 8.84 4.27 -16.04
CA LYS A 129 9.21 2.86 -15.83
C LYS A 129 10.63 2.79 -15.30
N TRP A 130 10.82 2.15 -14.16
CA TRP A 130 12.17 1.92 -13.64
C TRP A 130 12.94 0.99 -14.57
N ASN A 131 14.15 1.41 -14.92
CA ASN A 131 15.05 0.63 -15.75
C ASN A 131 16.47 0.71 -15.16
N ASN A 132 17.18 -0.43 -15.10
CA ASN A 132 18.59 -0.49 -14.72
C ASN A 132 19.33 -1.47 -15.64
N ASN A 133 20.66 -1.52 -15.58
CA ASN A 133 21.46 -2.41 -16.43
C ASN A 133 21.52 -3.86 -15.88
N ALA A 134 20.51 -4.32 -15.14
CA ALA A 134 20.48 -5.65 -14.56
C ALA A 134 19.81 -6.66 -15.52
N LYS A 135 20.14 -7.95 -15.40
CA LYS A 135 19.53 -9.01 -16.24
C LYS A 135 18.01 -9.16 -16.02
N HIS A 136 17.51 -8.75 -14.86
CA HIS A 136 16.09 -8.82 -14.50
C HIS A 136 15.65 -7.50 -13.86
N ASN A 137 15.21 -6.57 -14.68
CA ASN A 137 14.75 -5.27 -14.19
C ASN A 137 13.41 -5.41 -13.48
N ALA A 138 13.29 -4.78 -12.32
CA ALA A 138 12.04 -4.74 -11.59
C ALA A 138 10.99 -3.96 -12.40
N GLY A 139 9.86 -4.59 -12.73
CA GLY A 139 8.74 -3.97 -13.44
C GLY A 139 7.94 -3.01 -12.57
N VAL A 140 8.60 -1.97 -12.03
CA VAL A 140 8.02 -0.99 -11.11
C VAL A 140 7.96 0.38 -11.79
N THR A 141 6.87 1.11 -11.55
CA THR A 141 6.74 2.51 -11.97
C THR A 141 7.14 3.41 -10.81
N CYS A 142 8.09 4.30 -11.05
CA CYS A 142 8.66 5.18 -10.04
C CYS A 142 8.29 6.63 -10.30
N VAL A 143 8.43 7.46 -9.27
CA VAL A 143 8.37 8.92 -9.29
C VAL A 143 9.59 9.46 -8.55
N ILE A 144 9.99 10.69 -8.85
CA ILE A 144 11.00 11.42 -8.07
C ILE A 144 10.32 12.63 -7.47
N ILE A 145 10.45 12.84 -6.16
CA ILE A 145 9.75 13.93 -5.48
C ILE A 145 10.72 14.67 -4.57
N GLY A 146 10.83 15.98 -4.78
CA GLY A 146 11.60 16.93 -4.00
C GLY A 146 10.71 17.74 -3.07
N LEU A 147 11.07 17.78 -1.79
CA LEU A 147 10.38 18.52 -0.72
C LEU A 147 11.23 19.69 -0.24
N MET A 148 10.54 20.76 0.14
CA MET A 148 11.15 21.92 0.81
C MET A 148 10.16 22.54 1.80
N SER A 149 10.67 23.35 2.73
CA SER A 149 9.80 24.17 3.56
C SER A 149 9.05 25.22 2.71
N ASN A 150 7.77 25.41 2.99
CA ASN A 150 6.91 26.38 2.34
C ASN A 150 7.01 27.75 3.04
N ASN A 151 8.22 28.31 3.05
CA ASN A 151 8.55 29.60 3.66
C ASN A 151 9.04 30.63 2.63
N ARG A 152 8.94 30.29 1.34
CA ARG A 152 9.42 31.11 0.21
C ARG A 152 8.57 30.87 -1.01
N ASP A 153 8.32 31.95 -1.75
CA ASP A 153 7.80 31.84 -3.10
C ASP A 153 8.92 31.40 -4.04
N SER A 154 8.66 30.29 -4.71
CA SER A 154 9.56 29.71 -5.71
C SER A 154 8.74 28.89 -6.67
N LYS A 155 8.97 29.07 -7.98
CA LYS A 155 8.41 28.19 -8.99
C LYS A 155 8.84 26.75 -8.68
N CYS A 156 7.91 25.83 -8.87
CA CYS A 156 8.14 24.40 -8.79
C CYS A 156 8.47 23.85 -10.17
N ILE A 157 9.23 22.76 -10.22
CA ILE A 157 9.58 22.08 -11.47
C ILE A 157 8.82 20.76 -11.53
N LEU A 158 7.97 20.61 -12.54
CA LEU A 158 7.29 19.35 -12.82
C LEU A 158 7.81 18.79 -14.14
N SER A 159 8.39 17.60 -14.10
CA SER A 159 8.99 16.94 -15.24
C SER A 159 8.27 15.62 -15.56
N SER A 160 8.27 15.28 -16.84
CA SER A 160 8.01 13.96 -17.41
C SER A 160 9.15 13.61 -18.37
N ASP A 161 9.26 12.37 -18.83
CA ASP A 161 10.39 11.83 -19.61
C ASP A 161 11.05 12.82 -20.60
N GLU A 162 10.24 13.54 -21.38
CA GLU A 162 10.76 14.43 -22.45
C GLU A 162 10.69 15.93 -22.15
N LYS A 163 9.98 16.35 -21.09
CA LYS A 163 9.64 17.78 -20.88
C LYS A 163 9.65 18.16 -19.41
N TYR A 164 9.91 19.43 -19.15
CA TYR A 164 9.71 20.03 -17.84
C TYR A 164 8.88 21.31 -17.94
N PHE A 165 8.14 21.60 -16.88
CA PHE A 165 7.28 22.75 -16.76
C PHE A 165 7.61 23.48 -15.46
N LEU A 166 7.65 24.82 -15.53
CA LEU A 166 7.68 25.68 -14.35
C LEU A 166 6.25 25.98 -13.93
N VAL A 167 5.88 25.60 -12.71
CA VAL A 167 4.52 25.70 -12.20
C VAL A 167 4.53 26.39 -10.84
N ASN A 168 3.42 27.01 -10.43
CA ASN A 168 3.37 27.69 -9.13
C ASN A 168 3.34 26.69 -7.96
N ASN A 169 2.64 25.57 -8.14
CA ASN A 169 2.43 24.59 -7.09
C ASN A 169 2.25 23.19 -7.69
N ILE A 170 2.72 22.17 -6.97
CA ILE A 170 2.57 20.75 -7.33
C ILE A 170 1.73 20.08 -6.23
N THR A 171 0.64 19.44 -6.64
CA THR A 171 -0.25 18.67 -5.77
C THR A 171 0.37 17.32 -5.40
N PRO A 172 -0.16 16.60 -4.39
CA PRO A 172 0.35 15.28 -4.02
C PRO A 172 0.07 14.21 -5.08
N TYR A 173 -0.74 14.53 -6.10
CA TYR A 173 -0.99 13.71 -7.29
C TYR A 173 -0.03 14.04 -8.46
N LEU A 174 0.98 14.89 -8.23
CA LEU A 174 1.96 15.33 -9.24
C LEU A 174 1.32 16.05 -10.45
N ILE A 175 0.22 16.76 -10.20
CA ILE A 175 -0.43 17.66 -11.16
C ILE A 175 -0.26 19.11 -10.73
N PRO A 176 -0.11 20.05 -11.68
CA PRO A 176 -0.06 21.46 -11.36
C PRO A 176 -1.47 21.96 -11.01
N SER A 177 -1.61 22.56 -9.84
CA SER A 177 -2.86 23.21 -9.40
C SER A 177 -2.56 24.18 -8.29
N GLU A 178 -3.36 25.24 -8.16
CA GLU A 178 -3.25 26.17 -7.03
C GLU A 178 -3.77 25.55 -5.73
N LYS A 179 -4.73 24.64 -5.82
CA LYS A 179 -5.36 24.00 -4.65
C LYS A 179 -4.65 22.70 -4.29
N GLN A 180 -4.35 22.53 -3.00
CA GLN A 180 -3.79 21.29 -2.43
C GLN A 180 -4.91 20.33 -2.00
N THR A 181 -5.87 20.07 -2.89
CA THR A 181 -7.02 19.19 -2.58
C THR A 181 -6.56 17.73 -2.48
N ILE A 182 -6.91 17.09 -1.37
CA ILE A 182 -6.67 15.66 -1.13
C ILE A 182 -8.02 14.95 -1.01
N VAL A 183 -8.20 13.89 -1.78
CA VAL A 183 -9.43 13.07 -1.75
C VAL A 183 -9.35 12.07 -0.59
N LEU A 184 -10.36 12.11 0.27
CA LEU A 184 -10.49 11.21 1.42
C LEU A 184 -11.23 9.93 1.05
N LYS A 185 -10.82 8.82 1.67
CA LYS A 185 -11.58 7.57 1.61
C LYS A 185 -12.96 7.76 2.25
N ARG A 186 -14.01 7.29 1.59
CA ARG A 186 -15.38 7.28 2.10
C ARG A 186 -15.99 5.90 1.94
N SER A 187 -16.78 5.49 2.92
CA SER A 187 -17.62 4.28 2.84
C SER A 187 -19.00 4.54 2.24
N LYS A 188 -19.42 5.80 2.16
CA LYS A 188 -20.68 6.24 1.56
C LYS A 188 -20.43 7.32 0.53
N SER A 189 -21.18 7.25 -0.58
CA SER A 189 -21.14 8.25 -1.64
C SER A 189 -21.53 9.64 -1.14
N ILE A 190 -21.05 10.67 -1.82
CA ILE A 190 -21.46 12.07 -1.61
C ILE A 190 -22.78 12.35 -2.34
N TYR A 191 -23.08 11.56 -3.38
CA TYR A 191 -24.29 11.65 -4.19
C TYR A 191 -25.25 10.53 -3.84
N LEU A 192 -26.54 10.73 -4.18
CA LEU A 192 -27.59 9.73 -4.04
C LEU A 192 -27.48 8.70 -5.17
N VAL A 193 -26.57 7.74 -5.02
CA VAL A 193 -26.36 6.62 -5.95
C VAL A 193 -26.43 5.29 -5.20
N PRO A 194 -26.77 4.18 -5.90
CA PRO A 194 -26.77 2.86 -5.28
C PRO A 194 -25.43 2.51 -4.63
N THR A 195 -25.48 1.72 -3.56
CA THR A 195 -24.28 1.25 -2.86
C THR A 195 -23.46 0.34 -3.77
N MET A 196 -22.18 0.63 -3.91
CA MET A 196 -21.22 -0.28 -4.52
C MET A 196 -20.77 -1.30 -3.48
N ASP A 197 -20.90 -2.58 -3.82
CA ASP A 197 -20.45 -3.67 -2.97
C ASP A 197 -19.16 -4.31 -3.51
N TYR A 198 -18.41 -4.95 -2.63
CA TYR A 198 -17.21 -5.69 -3.00
C TYR A 198 -17.57 -7.12 -3.40
N GLY A 199 -16.99 -7.59 -4.51
CA GLY A 199 -17.25 -8.93 -5.03
C GLY A 199 -16.96 -10.05 -4.03
N SER A 200 -17.64 -11.18 -4.22
CA SER A 200 -17.48 -12.35 -3.35
C SER A 200 -16.04 -12.88 -3.37
N LYS A 201 -15.43 -13.05 -2.19
CA LYS A 201 -14.04 -13.48 -2.05
C LYS A 201 -13.95 -14.95 -1.60
N PRO A 202 -13.55 -15.89 -2.48
CA PRO A 202 -13.58 -17.31 -2.17
C PRO A 202 -12.56 -17.71 -1.12
N THR A 203 -11.31 -17.22 -1.21
CA THR A 203 -10.21 -17.61 -0.31
C THR A 203 -10.16 -19.13 -0.10
N ASP A 204 -10.07 -19.82 -1.22
CA ASP A 204 -10.20 -21.26 -1.36
C ASP A 204 -8.99 -21.91 -2.03
N GLY A 205 -8.05 -21.09 -2.54
CA GLY A 205 -6.90 -21.58 -3.30
C GLY A 205 -7.28 -22.13 -4.68
N GLY A 206 -8.45 -21.76 -5.20
CA GLY A 206 -9.02 -22.30 -6.44
C GLY A 206 -9.74 -23.64 -6.29
N ASN A 207 -9.79 -24.22 -5.08
CA ASN A 207 -10.40 -25.54 -4.89
C ASN A 207 -11.92 -25.56 -5.13
N LEU A 208 -12.63 -24.44 -4.95
CA LEU A 208 -14.07 -24.36 -5.23
C LEU A 208 -14.37 -23.88 -6.65
N LEU A 209 -13.35 -23.60 -7.46
CA LEU A 209 -13.50 -23.17 -8.84
C LEU A 209 -13.39 -24.36 -9.79
N LEU A 210 -14.13 -24.28 -10.88
CA LEU A 210 -14.17 -25.25 -11.97
C LEU A 210 -13.98 -24.51 -13.29
N ASN A 211 -13.17 -25.07 -14.17
CA ASN A 211 -13.16 -24.70 -15.58
C ASN A 211 -14.28 -25.44 -16.34
N GLN A 212 -14.44 -25.14 -17.62
CA GLN A 212 -15.51 -25.70 -18.44
C GLN A 212 -15.39 -27.23 -18.64
N GLN A 213 -14.17 -27.77 -18.71
CA GLN A 213 -13.96 -29.22 -18.82
C GLN A 213 -14.28 -29.92 -17.50
N GLU A 214 -13.75 -29.41 -16.37
CA GLU A 214 -14.05 -29.94 -15.03
C GLU A 214 -15.55 -29.93 -14.74
N LEU A 215 -16.28 -28.91 -15.20
CA LEU A 215 -17.73 -28.86 -15.08
C LEU A 215 -18.41 -29.98 -15.88
N LYS A 216 -17.99 -30.19 -17.13
CA LYS A 216 -18.56 -31.23 -18.00
C LYS A 216 -18.35 -32.61 -17.39
N ASP A 217 -17.12 -32.90 -16.96
CA ASP A 217 -16.76 -34.18 -16.35
C ASP A 217 -17.57 -34.40 -15.07
N PHE A 218 -17.63 -33.38 -14.19
CA PHE A 218 -18.40 -33.47 -12.95
C PHE A 218 -19.90 -33.66 -13.18
N SER A 219 -20.47 -32.99 -14.19
CA SER A 219 -21.91 -33.08 -14.48
C SER A 219 -22.31 -34.42 -15.11
N ALA A 220 -21.38 -35.10 -15.79
CA ALA A 220 -21.60 -36.44 -16.32
C ALA A 220 -21.67 -37.48 -15.19
N ASP A 221 -20.79 -37.38 -14.21
CA ASP A 221 -20.72 -38.33 -13.09
C ASP A 221 -21.74 -38.04 -11.97
N TYR A 222 -22.09 -36.76 -11.77
CA TYR A 222 -22.96 -36.30 -10.68
C TYR A 222 -24.06 -35.35 -11.18
N PRO A 223 -25.01 -35.81 -12.01
CA PRO A 223 -26.04 -34.94 -12.59
C PRO A 223 -26.91 -34.24 -11.53
N ASN A 224 -27.19 -34.91 -10.40
CA ASN A 224 -27.99 -34.36 -9.30
C ASN A 224 -27.26 -33.25 -8.51
N ALA A 225 -25.95 -33.08 -8.72
CA ALA A 225 -25.14 -32.09 -8.00
C ALA A 225 -25.07 -30.72 -8.71
N ALA A 226 -25.73 -30.58 -9.86
CA ALA A 226 -25.78 -29.33 -10.63
C ALA A 226 -26.35 -28.14 -9.81
N ILE A 227 -27.21 -28.42 -8.83
CA ILE A 227 -27.79 -27.43 -7.90
C ILE A 227 -26.73 -26.67 -7.08
N TYR A 228 -25.54 -27.26 -6.90
CA TYR A 228 -24.43 -26.65 -6.16
C TYR A 228 -23.48 -25.85 -7.05
N ILE A 229 -23.76 -25.73 -8.34
CA ILE A 229 -22.86 -25.09 -9.29
C ILE A 229 -23.46 -23.75 -9.74
N LYS A 230 -22.64 -22.70 -9.70
CA LYS A 230 -22.99 -21.39 -10.26
C LYS A 230 -21.87 -20.85 -11.15
N PRO A 231 -22.20 -20.05 -12.18
CA PRO A 231 -21.21 -19.28 -12.91
C PRO A 231 -20.39 -18.40 -11.95
N PHE A 232 -19.08 -18.37 -12.15
CA PHE A 232 -18.15 -17.53 -11.42
C PHE A 232 -17.50 -16.55 -12.40
N VAL A 233 -17.71 -15.25 -12.15
CA VAL A 233 -17.19 -14.19 -13.01
C VAL A 233 -16.30 -13.26 -12.19
N GLY A 234 -14.99 -13.42 -12.35
CA GLY A 234 -13.99 -12.47 -11.87
C GLY A 234 -13.65 -11.41 -12.92
N SER A 235 -12.76 -10.48 -12.58
CA SER A 235 -12.35 -9.40 -13.50
C SER A 235 -11.70 -9.93 -14.78
N ASP A 236 -10.80 -10.90 -14.68
CA ASP A 236 -10.15 -11.52 -15.84
C ASP A 236 -11.14 -12.30 -16.71
N ASP A 237 -12.14 -12.94 -16.09
CA ASP A 237 -13.17 -13.69 -16.82
C ASP A 237 -14.06 -12.75 -17.62
N PHE A 238 -14.48 -11.66 -16.99
CA PHE A 238 -15.33 -10.67 -17.62
C PHE A 238 -14.62 -9.95 -18.78
N ILE A 239 -13.36 -9.55 -18.58
CA ILE A 239 -12.59 -8.80 -19.59
C ILE A 239 -12.22 -9.69 -20.77
N ASN A 240 -11.82 -10.94 -20.52
CA ASN A 240 -11.29 -11.84 -21.55
C ASN A 240 -12.30 -12.90 -22.03
N GLY A 241 -13.57 -12.80 -21.63
CA GLY A 241 -14.62 -13.73 -22.04
C GLY A 241 -14.40 -15.17 -21.57
N LYS A 242 -13.74 -15.38 -20.43
CA LYS A 242 -13.50 -16.73 -19.90
C LYS A 242 -14.72 -17.21 -19.11
N HIS A 243 -15.00 -18.50 -19.20
CA HIS A 243 -16.08 -19.13 -18.45
C HIS A 243 -15.51 -19.97 -17.30
N ARG A 244 -15.80 -19.54 -16.07
CA ARG A 244 -15.51 -20.29 -14.85
C ARG A 244 -16.80 -20.55 -14.09
N TYR A 245 -16.77 -21.59 -13.29
CA TYR A 245 -17.86 -22.00 -12.43
C TYR A 245 -17.33 -22.20 -11.02
N CYS A 246 -18.23 -22.27 -10.06
CA CYS A 246 -17.86 -22.54 -8.69
C CYS A 246 -18.89 -23.40 -7.98
N PHE A 247 -18.44 -24.13 -6.97
CA PHE A 247 -19.33 -24.72 -5.98
C PHE A 247 -19.87 -23.62 -5.07
N TRP A 248 -21.16 -23.35 -5.21
CA TRP A 248 -21.93 -22.42 -4.40
C TRP A 248 -22.85 -23.21 -3.45
N ILE A 249 -22.37 -23.43 -2.24
CA ILE A 249 -23.07 -24.25 -1.24
C ILE A 249 -23.54 -23.34 -0.09
N GLU A 250 -24.84 -23.33 0.17
CA GLU A 250 -25.44 -22.62 1.29
C GLU A 250 -25.40 -23.46 2.57
N GLU A 251 -25.58 -22.82 3.73
CA GLU A 251 -25.37 -23.47 5.04
C GLU A 251 -26.37 -24.61 5.29
N ASN A 252 -27.61 -24.47 4.82
CA ASN A 252 -28.65 -25.51 4.86
C ASN A 252 -28.38 -26.68 3.89
N GLN A 253 -27.57 -26.48 2.86
CA GLN A 253 -27.22 -27.47 1.84
C GLN A 253 -25.95 -28.26 2.16
N TYR A 254 -25.22 -27.85 3.19
CA TYR A 254 -23.89 -28.36 3.47
C TYR A 254 -23.84 -29.88 3.65
N SER A 255 -24.79 -30.46 4.41
CA SER A 255 -24.81 -31.90 4.70
C SER A 255 -24.91 -32.73 3.42
N ASP A 256 -25.85 -32.37 2.56
CA ASP A 256 -26.13 -33.08 1.30
C ASP A 256 -24.97 -32.91 0.31
N ALA A 257 -24.45 -31.68 0.18
CA ALA A 257 -23.30 -31.41 -0.66
C ALA A 257 -22.03 -32.14 -0.19
N TYR A 258 -21.83 -32.28 1.12
CA TYR A 258 -20.69 -32.98 1.71
C TYR A 258 -20.75 -34.50 1.54
N ALA A 259 -21.92 -35.07 1.28
CA ALA A 259 -22.06 -36.49 0.95
C ALA A 259 -21.49 -36.82 -0.45
N ILE A 260 -21.38 -35.83 -1.34
CA ILE A 260 -20.85 -36.00 -2.69
C ILE A 260 -19.32 -35.98 -2.65
N PHE A 261 -18.70 -37.09 -3.05
CA PHE A 261 -17.26 -37.32 -2.85
C PHE A 261 -16.34 -36.22 -3.44
N PRO A 262 -16.49 -35.77 -4.71
CA PRO A 262 -15.60 -34.72 -5.24
C PRO A 262 -15.81 -33.35 -4.56
N ILE A 263 -17.03 -33.05 -4.11
CA ILE A 263 -17.32 -31.81 -3.37
C ILE A 263 -16.66 -31.88 -2.00
N LYS A 264 -16.82 -32.99 -1.28
CA LYS A 264 -16.18 -33.25 0.01
C LYS A 264 -14.67 -33.06 -0.06
N GLU A 265 -14.02 -33.65 -1.06
CA GLU A 265 -12.57 -33.56 -1.24
C GLU A 265 -12.11 -32.10 -1.39
N ARG A 266 -12.82 -31.31 -2.21
CA ARG A 266 -12.53 -29.88 -2.42
C ARG A 266 -12.76 -29.07 -1.14
N ILE A 267 -13.82 -29.33 -0.39
CA ILE A 267 -14.10 -28.68 0.91
C ILE A 267 -12.98 -28.96 1.92
N GLU A 268 -12.49 -30.20 2.02
CA GLU A 268 -11.39 -30.54 2.92
C GLU A 268 -10.08 -29.88 2.49
N LYS A 269 -9.78 -29.79 1.18
CA LYS A 269 -8.63 -29.03 0.67
C LYS A 269 -8.70 -27.55 1.08
N VAL A 270 -9.86 -26.91 0.98
CA VAL A 270 -10.07 -25.53 1.45
C VAL A 270 -9.84 -25.42 2.95
N LYS A 271 -10.36 -26.36 3.74
CA LYS A 271 -10.22 -26.37 5.20
C LYS A 271 -8.76 -26.49 5.62
N LEU A 272 -8.02 -27.43 5.05
CA LEU A 272 -6.59 -27.60 5.28
C LEU A 272 -5.80 -26.33 4.91
N MET A 273 -6.08 -25.75 3.74
CA MET A 273 -5.44 -24.50 3.30
C MET A 273 -5.71 -23.35 4.28
N ARG A 274 -6.95 -23.18 4.73
CA ARG A 274 -7.34 -22.11 5.67
C ARG A 274 -6.73 -22.33 7.06
N LEU A 275 -6.61 -23.59 7.53
CA LEU A 275 -5.96 -23.95 8.81
C LEU A 275 -4.46 -23.62 8.80
N ASN A 276 -3.80 -23.94 7.69
CA ASN A 276 -2.36 -23.72 7.51
C ASN A 276 -2.01 -22.24 7.30
N SER A 277 -3.01 -21.36 7.15
CA SER A 277 -2.75 -19.95 6.94
C SER A 277 -2.24 -19.23 8.18
N LYS A 278 -1.27 -18.33 8.00
CA LYS A 278 -0.75 -17.45 9.07
C LYS A 278 -1.77 -16.40 9.55
N LYS A 279 -2.84 -16.12 8.78
CA LYS A 279 -3.84 -15.11 9.14
C LYS A 279 -4.96 -15.71 9.99
N ARG A 280 -5.19 -15.15 11.19
CA ARG A 280 -6.24 -15.59 12.13
C ARG A 280 -7.64 -15.56 11.53
N SER A 281 -7.94 -14.60 10.65
CA SER A 281 -9.22 -14.52 9.94
C SER A 281 -9.50 -15.73 9.06
N TYR A 282 -8.48 -16.25 8.37
CA TYR A 282 -8.61 -17.44 7.54
C TYR A 282 -8.77 -18.71 8.40
N LYS A 283 -8.04 -18.84 9.50
CA LYS A 283 -8.22 -19.95 10.47
C LYS A 283 -9.63 -20.00 11.06
N LYS A 284 -10.21 -18.85 11.41
CA LYS A 284 -11.61 -18.78 11.89
C LYS A 284 -12.61 -19.27 10.84
N ARG A 285 -12.28 -19.08 9.55
CA ARG A 285 -13.15 -19.41 8.42
C ARG A 285 -13.05 -20.89 7.97
N CYS A 286 -12.23 -21.70 8.63
CA CYS A 286 -12.21 -23.15 8.41
C CYS A 286 -13.55 -23.82 8.75
N ARG A 287 -14.37 -23.20 9.61
CA ARG A 287 -15.72 -23.68 9.94
C ARG A 287 -16.70 -23.55 8.77
N LYS A 288 -16.42 -22.66 7.80
CA LYS A 288 -17.26 -22.42 6.60
C LYS A 288 -16.48 -22.69 5.31
N SER A 289 -15.72 -23.79 5.27
CA SER A 289 -14.85 -24.18 4.14
C SER A 289 -15.59 -24.42 2.83
N PHE A 290 -16.88 -24.76 2.90
CA PHE A 290 -17.78 -24.91 1.77
C PHE A 290 -18.22 -23.59 1.13
N SER A 291 -18.08 -22.46 1.82
CA SER A 291 -18.63 -21.19 1.38
C SER A 291 -17.61 -20.25 0.73
N ILE A 292 -18.01 -19.69 -0.41
CA ILE A 292 -17.48 -18.45 -0.94
C ILE A 292 -18.09 -17.31 -0.11
N CYS A 293 -17.28 -16.36 0.37
CA CYS A 293 -17.80 -15.27 1.19
C CYS A 293 -18.50 -14.29 0.26
N ARG A 294 -19.76 -14.00 0.59
CA ARG A 294 -20.28 -12.65 0.39
C ARG A 294 -19.55 -11.75 1.40
N MET A 295 -18.96 -10.65 0.92
CA MET A 295 -18.29 -9.66 1.79
C MET A 295 -19.31 -8.69 2.36
#